data_AF-Q9M0V5-F1
#
_entry.id   AF-Q9M0V5-F1
#
_cell.length_a   1.000
_cell.length_b   1.000
_cell.length_c   1.000
_cell.angle_alpha   90.00
_cell.angle_beta   90.00
_cell.angle_gamma   90.00
#
_symmetry.space_group_name_H-M   'P 1'
#
loop_
_entity.id
_entity.type
_entity.pdbx_description
1 polymer ?
#
loop_
_entity_poly.entity_id
_entity_poly.type
_entity_poly.pdbx_seq_one_letter_code
_entity_poly.pdbx_strand_id
1 'polypeptide(L)'
;MIRVTKPKAIIESLSYHLIQRCSASGTPKGKAKLKTGQPLKRNKLSIKKGGGGGGAPVEGEEAVKGKGRISDEKQKLYEQCLNAPCPVRYLTPQEIEREAQREKLGLISKEKQRDMEIQKKGGAASMGVTDEPMRIGTPGLDYISLGIFEAEELPKYKLTEEDGERLAKEYSKVLMREHRERRAAETALLNLKKSAIEALPENLKKAALEPDLTPFPANRGMATLTPPIEGYLEKVMDAAKKSSSKEKLR
;
A
#
# COMPACT_ATOMS: atom_id res chain seq x y z
N MET A 1 57.41 4.05 -24.41
CA MET A 1 56.20 4.79 -24.86
C MET A 1 55.01 3.84 -24.77
N ILE A 2 54.15 3.99 -23.77
CA ILE A 2 52.99 3.11 -23.56
C ILE A 2 51.80 3.74 -24.29
N ARG A 3 51.33 3.11 -25.38
CA ARG A 3 50.15 3.56 -26.13
C ARG A 3 48.90 3.11 -25.39
N VAL A 4 48.21 4.06 -24.77
CA VAL A 4 46.89 3.86 -24.17
C VAL A 4 45.85 3.80 -25.30
N THR A 5 45.33 2.61 -25.58
CA THR A 5 44.24 2.41 -26.53
C THR A 5 42.92 2.78 -25.85
N LYS A 6 42.11 3.62 -26.50
CA LYS A 6 40.79 4.03 -25.98
C LYS A 6 39.86 2.81 -25.92
N PRO A 7 39.07 2.62 -24.85
CA PRO A 7 38.13 1.52 -24.76
C PRO A 7 37.03 1.72 -25.82
N LYS A 8 36.73 0.67 -26.59
CA LYS A 8 35.58 0.67 -27.52
C LYS A 8 34.29 0.79 -26.72
N ALA A 9 33.33 1.53 -27.26
CA ALA A 9 32.06 1.81 -26.62
C ALA A 9 31.31 0.51 -26.32
N ILE A 10 30.93 0.32 -25.05
CA ILE A 10 30.15 -0.81 -24.52
C ILE A 10 28.80 -1.00 -25.27
N ILE A 11 28.37 0.01 -26.02
CA ILE A 11 27.08 0.01 -26.72
C ILE A 11 27.05 -1.04 -27.85
N GLU A 12 28.17 -1.34 -28.53
CA GLU A 12 28.17 -2.35 -29.59
C GLU A 12 28.00 -3.78 -29.05
N SER A 13 28.55 -4.09 -27.87
CA SER A 13 28.47 -5.46 -27.30
C SER A 13 27.11 -5.79 -26.68
N LEU A 14 26.23 -4.81 -26.46
CA LEU A 14 24.89 -5.03 -25.89
C LEU A 14 23.82 -5.39 -26.94
N SER A 15 24.15 -5.35 -28.23
CA SER A 15 23.19 -5.59 -29.32
C SER A 15 22.68 -7.04 -29.42
N TYR A 16 23.38 -8.03 -28.86
CA TYR A 16 23.03 -9.45 -29.02
C TYR A 16 21.95 -9.98 -28.04
N HIS A 17 21.46 -9.18 -27.10
CA HIS A 17 20.42 -9.62 -26.14
C HIS A 17 19.07 -8.91 -26.26
N LEU A 18 18.87 -8.06 -27.28
CA LEU A 18 17.61 -7.32 -27.46
C LEU A 18 16.45 -8.14 -28.05
N ILE A 19 16.64 -9.41 -28.38
CA ILE A 19 15.56 -10.26 -28.90
C ILE A 19 15.02 -11.15 -27.77
N GLN A 20 14.07 -10.61 -27.01
CA GLN A 20 13.27 -11.40 -26.08
C GLN A 20 12.37 -12.35 -26.87
N ARG A 21 12.86 -13.57 -27.12
CA ARG A 21 12.07 -14.71 -27.59
C ARG A 21 11.24 -15.25 -26.43
N CYS A 22 10.17 -14.56 -26.06
CA CYS A 22 9.17 -15.11 -25.15
C CYS A 22 7.83 -15.15 -25.87
N SER A 23 7.53 -16.30 -26.46
CA SER A 23 6.16 -16.69 -26.75
C SER A 23 5.40 -16.73 -25.42
N ALA A 24 4.45 -15.82 -25.23
CA ALA A 24 3.53 -15.87 -24.10
C ALA A 24 2.73 -17.17 -24.23
N SER A 25 3.12 -18.18 -23.45
CA SER A 25 2.32 -19.38 -23.25
C SER A 25 0.96 -18.95 -22.69
N GLY A 26 -0.10 -19.48 -23.30
CA GLY A 26 -1.45 -18.98 -23.18
C GLY A 26 -1.86 -18.68 -21.74
N THR A 27 -2.40 -17.47 -21.53
CA THR A 27 -3.23 -17.22 -20.36
C THR A 27 -4.33 -18.28 -20.36
N PRO A 28 -4.60 -18.95 -19.23
CA PRO A 28 -5.65 -19.94 -19.16
C PRO A 28 -6.97 -19.25 -19.52
N LYS A 29 -7.46 -19.52 -20.73
CA LYS A 29 -8.84 -19.25 -21.17
C LYS A 29 -9.77 -20.18 -20.39
N GLY A 30 -9.77 -20.07 -19.08
CA GLY A 30 -10.66 -20.74 -18.16
C GLY A 30 -11.61 -19.73 -17.55
N LYS A 31 -12.31 -18.94 -18.37
CA LYS A 31 -13.51 -18.24 -17.91
C LYS A 31 -14.55 -19.31 -17.66
N ALA A 32 -14.52 -19.93 -16.48
CA ALA A 32 -15.60 -20.77 -15.99
C ALA A 32 -16.87 -19.93 -16.10
N LYS A 33 -17.79 -20.34 -16.99
CA LYS A 33 -19.07 -19.67 -17.18
C LYS A 33 -19.87 -19.86 -15.90
N LEU A 34 -19.76 -18.92 -14.97
CA LEU A 34 -20.68 -18.81 -13.85
C LEU A 34 -22.06 -18.59 -14.46
N LYS A 35 -22.99 -19.52 -14.20
CA LYS A 35 -24.38 -19.40 -14.63
C LYS A 35 -24.95 -18.11 -14.02
N THR A 36 -25.46 -17.26 -14.90
CA THR A 36 -26.11 -15.99 -14.59
C THR A 36 -27.15 -16.20 -13.48
N GLY A 37 -27.01 -15.52 -12.35
CA GLY A 37 -27.98 -15.57 -11.25
C GLY A 37 -27.54 -16.30 -9.98
N GLN A 38 -26.35 -16.92 -9.93
CA GLN A 38 -25.86 -17.41 -8.63
C GLN A 38 -25.39 -16.23 -7.76
N PRO A 39 -25.95 -16.03 -6.55
CA PRO A 39 -25.46 -15.00 -5.64
C PRO A 39 -23.99 -15.30 -5.33
N LEU A 40 -23.10 -14.31 -5.54
CA LEU A 40 -21.71 -14.43 -5.12
C LEU A 40 -21.71 -14.82 -3.64
N LYS A 41 -21.09 -15.96 -3.32
CA LYS A 41 -20.73 -16.32 -1.95
C LYS A 41 -19.77 -15.26 -1.46
N ARG A 42 -20.30 -14.15 -0.96
CA ARG A 42 -19.53 -13.23 -0.12
C ARG A 42 -19.16 -14.08 1.08
N ASN A 43 -17.87 -14.24 1.31
CA ASN A 43 -17.37 -14.89 2.53
C ASN A 43 -17.82 -14.04 3.72
N LYS A 44 -19.05 -14.26 4.21
CA LYS A 44 -19.36 -14.01 5.60
C LYS A 44 -18.47 -14.99 6.35
N LEU A 45 -17.48 -14.46 7.05
CA LEU A 45 -16.64 -15.22 7.96
C LEU A 45 -17.55 -15.81 9.05
N SER A 46 -18.15 -16.97 8.79
CA SER A 46 -18.91 -17.72 9.77
C SER A 46 -17.91 -18.46 10.65
N ILE A 47 -17.69 -17.96 11.86
CA ILE A 47 -16.86 -18.64 12.85
C ILE A 47 -17.58 -19.94 13.22
N LYS A 48 -16.87 -21.04 13.02
CA LYS A 48 -17.29 -22.42 13.28
C LYS A 48 -17.76 -22.54 14.73
N LYS A 49 -19.06 -22.74 14.95
CA LYS A 49 -19.61 -23.11 16.27
C LYS A 49 -19.04 -24.48 16.61
N GLY A 50 -18.07 -24.52 17.51
CA GLY A 50 -17.48 -25.76 18.00
C GLY A 50 -18.58 -26.64 18.58
N GLY A 51 -18.73 -27.84 18.01
CA GLY A 51 -19.51 -28.91 18.59
C GLY A 51 -18.78 -29.41 19.84
N GLY A 52 -19.31 -29.09 21.00
CA GLY A 52 -18.96 -29.73 22.26
C GLY A 52 -20.23 -30.37 22.79
N GLY A 53 -20.35 -31.69 22.62
CA GLY A 53 -21.38 -32.49 23.25
C GLY A 53 -21.04 -32.73 24.72
N GLY A 54 -22.09 -32.86 25.53
CA GLY A 54 -22.12 -33.68 26.74
C GLY A 54 -21.30 -33.19 27.93
N GLY A 55 -21.96 -32.52 28.86
CA GLY A 55 -21.40 -32.29 30.20
C GLY A 55 -22.32 -31.41 31.04
N ALA A 56 -23.09 -32.06 31.91
CA ALA A 56 -23.92 -31.63 33.03
C ALA A 56 -24.06 -30.13 33.39
N PRO A 57 -25.27 -29.70 33.83
CA PRO A 57 -25.56 -28.32 34.18
C PRO A 57 -24.86 -27.97 35.50
N VAL A 58 -23.78 -27.20 35.41
CA VAL A 58 -23.21 -26.53 36.58
C VAL A 58 -23.88 -25.17 36.65
N GLU A 59 -24.80 -25.04 37.60
CA GLU A 59 -25.41 -23.81 38.06
C GLU A 59 -24.29 -22.87 38.52
N GLY A 60 -24.05 -21.83 37.75
CA GLY A 60 -23.02 -20.84 38.02
C GLY A 60 -23.07 -19.79 36.93
N GLU A 61 -23.75 -18.69 37.22
CA GLU A 61 -23.91 -17.50 36.39
C GLU A 61 -22.58 -16.81 36.05
N GLU A 62 -21.75 -17.44 35.23
CA GLU A 62 -20.78 -16.71 34.41
C GLU A 62 -20.80 -17.32 33.01
N ALA A 63 -21.94 -17.10 32.34
CA ALA A 63 -22.04 -17.27 30.90
C ALA A 63 -20.89 -16.49 30.25
N VAL A 64 -19.86 -17.25 29.89
CA VAL A 64 -18.66 -16.86 29.15
C VAL A 64 -19.06 -15.93 28.01
N LYS A 65 -18.97 -14.63 28.31
CA LYS A 65 -19.35 -13.54 27.40
C LYS A 65 -18.52 -13.63 26.13
N GLY A 66 -19.17 -14.09 25.05
CA GLY A 66 -18.97 -13.56 23.71
C GLY A 66 -17.59 -13.70 23.08
N LYS A 67 -16.99 -14.90 23.08
CA LYS A 67 -15.92 -15.22 22.11
C LYS A 67 -16.53 -15.35 20.71
N GLY A 68 -16.46 -14.30 19.88
CA GLY A 68 -16.70 -14.43 18.43
C GLY A 68 -17.49 -13.31 17.74
N ARG A 69 -17.91 -12.25 18.43
CA ARG A 69 -18.40 -11.05 17.75
C ARG A 69 -17.20 -10.16 17.50
N ILE A 70 -16.82 -9.98 16.23
CA ILE A 70 -15.95 -8.87 15.83
C ILE A 70 -16.56 -7.63 16.50
N SER A 71 -15.79 -6.90 17.31
CA SER A 71 -16.32 -5.74 18.03
C SER A 71 -17.04 -4.80 17.05
N ASP A 72 -18.11 -4.16 17.50
CA ASP A 72 -18.93 -3.29 16.63
C ASP A 72 -18.06 -2.21 15.95
N GLU A 73 -16.99 -1.76 16.61
CA GLU A 73 -15.97 -0.87 16.06
C GLU A 73 -15.19 -1.47 14.89
N LYS A 74 -14.74 -2.72 15.00
CA LYS A 74 -14.04 -3.41 13.91
C LYS A 74 -14.97 -3.66 12.74
N GLN A 75 -16.24 -4.01 12.99
CA GLN A 75 -17.23 -4.15 11.91
C GLN A 75 -17.46 -2.81 11.20
N LYS A 76 -17.62 -1.71 11.95
CA LYS A 76 -17.70 -0.35 11.39
C LYS A 76 -16.47 0.00 10.55
N LEU A 77 -15.27 -0.33 11.02
CA LEU A 77 -14.03 -0.11 10.26
C LEU A 77 -14.03 -0.91 8.96
N TYR A 78 -14.41 -2.19 8.98
CA TYR A 78 -14.52 -3.00 7.75
C TYR A 78 -15.54 -2.42 6.77
N GLU A 79 -16.71 -2.00 7.27
CA GLU A 79 -17.72 -1.35 6.44
C GLU A 79 -17.21 -0.02 5.87
N GLN A 80 -16.48 0.77 6.65
CA GLN A 80 -15.84 2.00 6.18
C GLN A 80 -14.79 1.71 5.11
N CYS A 81 -13.92 0.71 5.29
CA CYS A 81 -12.92 0.34 4.29
C CYS A 81 -13.55 -0.21 3.01
N LEU A 82 -14.61 -1.02 3.13
CA LEU A 82 -15.32 -1.57 1.97
C LEU A 82 -16.17 -0.52 1.24
N ASN A 83 -16.65 0.49 1.96
CA ASN A 83 -17.38 1.62 1.39
C ASN A 83 -16.48 2.85 1.15
N ALA A 84 -15.16 2.72 1.33
CA ALA A 84 -14.23 3.83 1.18
C ALA A 84 -14.25 4.34 -0.28
N PRO A 85 -14.12 5.66 -0.48
CA PRO A 85 -14.17 6.24 -1.82
C PRO A 85 -13.02 5.73 -2.68
N CYS A 86 -13.31 5.39 -3.95
CA CYS A 86 -12.28 5.37 -4.98
C CYS A 86 -11.95 6.82 -5.34
N PRO A 87 -10.66 7.21 -5.39
CA PRO A 87 -10.25 8.61 -5.51
C PRO A 87 -10.72 9.29 -6.81
N VAL A 88 -10.88 8.53 -7.90
CA VAL A 88 -11.42 9.03 -9.17
C VAL A 88 -12.20 7.89 -9.85
N ARG A 89 -13.45 8.14 -10.23
CA ARG A 89 -14.26 7.20 -11.00
C ARG A 89 -14.27 7.62 -12.46
N TYR A 90 -13.53 6.90 -13.30
CA TYR A 90 -13.62 7.02 -14.75
C TYR A 90 -14.58 5.95 -15.27
N LEU A 91 -15.69 6.38 -15.88
CA LEU A 91 -16.60 5.50 -16.58
C LEU A 91 -16.31 5.54 -18.08
N THR A 92 -16.34 4.36 -18.70
CA THR A 92 -16.31 4.30 -20.16
C THR A 92 -17.61 4.86 -20.75
N PRO A 93 -17.61 5.37 -21.99
CA PRO A 93 -18.81 5.94 -22.62
C PRO A 93 -20.04 5.02 -22.56
N GLN A 94 -19.85 3.70 -22.77
CA GLN A 94 -20.92 2.71 -22.71
C GLN A 94 -21.49 2.51 -21.29
N GLU A 95 -20.65 2.64 -20.27
CA GLU A 95 -21.08 2.54 -18.88
C GLU A 95 -21.85 3.78 -18.45
N ILE A 96 -21.45 4.97 -18.93
CA ILE A 96 -22.18 6.22 -18.73
C ILE A 96 -23.60 6.10 -19.30
N GLU A 97 -23.75 5.59 -20.53
CA GLU A 97 -25.07 5.36 -21.14
C GLU A 97 -25.90 4.34 -20.34
N ARG A 98 -25.27 3.26 -19.88
CA ARG A 98 -25.93 2.24 -19.06
C ARG A 98 -26.37 2.79 -17.70
N GLU A 99 -25.57 3.65 -17.07
CA GLU A 99 -25.97 4.35 -15.84
C GLU A 99 -27.12 5.31 -16.11
N ALA A 100 -27.06 6.10 -17.19
CA ALA A 100 -28.15 6.99 -17.59
C ALA A 100 -29.46 6.23 -17.86
N GLN A 101 -29.40 5.03 -18.44
CA GLN A 101 -30.57 4.16 -18.59
C GLN A 101 -31.08 3.63 -17.24
N ARG A 102 -30.18 3.24 -16.33
CA ARG A 102 -30.55 2.80 -14.98
C ARG A 102 -31.21 3.91 -14.18
N GLU A 103 -30.74 5.15 -14.31
CA GLU A 103 -31.38 6.34 -13.74
C GLU A 103 -32.75 6.62 -14.37
N LYS A 104 -32.83 6.42 -15.69
CA LYS A 104 -34.07 6.20 -16.47
C LYS A 104 -35.14 5.45 -15.67
N LEU A 105 -34.71 4.35 -15.08
CA LEU A 105 -35.52 3.36 -14.38
C LEU A 105 -35.56 3.57 -12.85
N GLY A 106 -34.94 4.63 -12.33
CA GLY A 106 -34.87 4.91 -10.88
C GLY A 106 -33.85 4.07 -10.10
N LEU A 107 -32.99 3.30 -10.78
CA LEU A 107 -31.96 2.45 -10.18
C LEU A 107 -30.63 3.22 -10.06
N ILE A 108 -30.43 3.92 -8.96
CA ILE A 108 -29.19 4.69 -8.74
C ILE A 108 -28.13 3.80 -8.06
N SER A 109 -26.91 3.79 -8.60
CA SER A 109 -25.76 3.11 -7.97
C SER A 109 -25.32 3.86 -6.70
N LYS A 110 -24.75 3.14 -5.72
CA LYS A 110 -24.22 3.77 -4.48
C LYS A 110 -23.16 4.84 -4.76
N GLU A 111 -22.37 4.63 -5.82
CA GLU A 111 -21.36 5.58 -6.27
C GLU A 111 -22.01 6.86 -6.80
N LYS A 112 -23.05 6.75 -7.65
CA LYS A 112 -23.77 7.92 -8.14
C LYS A 112 -24.55 8.66 -7.04
N GLN A 113 -25.10 7.95 -6.05
CA GLN A 113 -25.69 8.60 -4.86
C GLN A 113 -24.65 9.45 -4.13
N ARG A 114 -23.42 8.94 -3.97
CA ARG A 114 -22.30 9.68 -3.38
C ARG A 114 -21.85 10.85 -4.26
N ASP A 115 -21.77 10.67 -5.58
CA ASP A 115 -21.45 11.77 -6.50
C ASP A 115 -22.47 12.92 -6.35
N MET A 116 -23.76 12.58 -6.22
CA MET A 116 -24.80 13.58 -5.95
C MET A 116 -24.67 14.21 -4.55
N GLU A 117 -24.28 13.46 -3.52
CA GLU A 117 -24.02 14.01 -2.18
C GLU A 117 -22.80 14.95 -2.15
N ILE A 118 -21.72 14.62 -2.86
CA ILE A 118 -20.53 15.46 -2.99
C ILE A 118 -20.89 16.75 -3.74
N GLN A 119 -21.65 16.64 -4.84
CA GLN A 119 -22.16 17.82 -5.55
C GLN A 119 -23.05 18.68 -4.65
N LYS A 120 -23.95 18.08 -3.86
CA LYS A 120 -24.79 18.80 -2.88
C LYS A 120 -23.99 19.50 -1.77
N LYS A 121 -22.86 18.92 -1.34
CA LYS A 121 -21.98 19.49 -0.31
C LYS A 121 -21.11 20.66 -0.81
N GLY A 122 -21.17 20.98 -2.11
CA GLY A 122 -20.40 22.08 -2.72
C GLY A 122 -19.27 21.60 -3.65
N GLY A 123 -19.33 20.35 -4.11
CA GLY A 123 -18.41 19.81 -5.11
C GLY A 123 -16.97 19.64 -4.61
N ALA A 124 -16.03 19.45 -5.54
CA ALA A 124 -14.61 19.26 -5.24
C ALA A 124 -14.00 20.46 -4.48
N ALA A 125 -14.48 21.67 -4.77
CA ALA A 125 -14.05 22.90 -4.08
C ALA A 125 -14.35 22.85 -2.56
N SER A 126 -15.53 22.36 -2.16
CA SER A 126 -15.86 22.18 -0.73
C SER A 126 -14.97 21.15 -0.02
N MET A 127 -14.40 20.21 -0.77
CA MET A 127 -13.46 19.20 -0.28
C MET A 127 -12.02 19.72 -0.24
N GLY A 128 -11.80 21.01 -0.51
CA GLY A 128 -10.47 21.63 -0.52
C GLY A 128 -9.66 21.37 -1.79
N VAL A 129 -10.28 20.85 -2.85
CA VAL A 129 -9.63 20.75 -4.17
C VAL A 129 -9.78 22.09 -4.85
N THR A 130 -8.76 22.94 -4.71
CA THR A 130 -8.67 24.21 -5.44
C THR A 130 -8.20 23.95 -6.87
N ASP A 131 -8.75 24.68 -7.84
CA ASP A 131 -8.29 24.63 -9.25
C ASP A 131 -6.92 25.29 -9.44
N GLU A 132 -6.47 26.06 -8.46
CA GLU A 132 -5.13 26.62 -8.47
C GLU A 132 -4.08 25.51 -8.34
N PRO A 133 -2.99 25.56 -9.13
CA PRO A 133 -1.92 24.58 -9.04
C PRO A 133 -1.28 24.64 -7.66
N MET A 134 -1.67 23.72 -6.78
CA MET A 134 -1.03 23.56 -5.49
C MET A 134 0.42 23.16 -5.71
N ARG A 135 1.35 23.88 -5.07
CA ARG A 135 2.78 23.58 -5.17
C ARG A 135 3.03 22.19 -4.57
N ILE A 136 3.47 21.26 -5.41
CA ILE A 136 3.75 19.88 -5.03
C ILE A 136 5.10 19.86 -4.33
N GLY A 137 5.10 19.60 -3.02
CA GLY A 137 6.33 19.51 -2.26
C GLY A 137 6.13 19.85 -0.79
N THR A 138 7.21 19.67 -0.02
CA THR A 138 7.31 20.25 1.32
C THR A 138 7.35 21.77 1.21
N PRO A 139 6.48 22.51 1.92
CA PRO A 139 6.46 23.96 1.85
C PRO A 139 7.85 24.53 2.21
N GLY A 140 8.37 25.41 1.35
CA GLY A 140 9.67 26.06 1.53
C GLY A 140 10.86 25.39 0.84
N LEU A 141 10.72 24.17 0.31
CA LEU A 141 11.77 23.48 -0.45
C LEU A 141 11.58 23.54 -1.98
N ASP A 142 10.60 24.30 -2.45
CA ASP A 142 10.41 24.55 -3.88
C ASP A 142 11.54 25.44 -4.41
N TYR A 143 11.91 25.27 -5.67
CA TYR A 143 12.98 26.06 -6.29
C TYR A 143 12.74 27.58 -6.24
N ILE A 144 11.47 28.02 -6.21
CA ILE A 144 11.09 29.43 -6.03
C ILE A 144 11.34 29.89 -4.60
N SER A 145 10.92 29.12 -3.59
CA SER A 145 11.10 29.46 -2.17
C SER A 145 12.57 29.45 -1.77
N LEU A 146 13.36 28.59 -2.41
CA LEU A 146 14.83 28.55 -2.26
C LEU A 146 15.53 29.69 -3.01
N GLY A 147 14.81 30.49 -3.80
CA GLY A 147 15.38 31.62 -4.56
C GLY A 147 16.28 31.19 -5.72
N ILE A 148 16.15 29.95 -6.21
CA ILE A 148 16.96 29.42 -7.31
C ILE A 148 16.36 29.86 -8.66
N PHE A 149 15.03 29.93 -8.76
CA PHE A 149 14.31 30.37 -9.96
C PHE A 149 13.23 31.38 -9.60
N GLU A 150 13.02 32.37 -10.45
CA GLU A 150 11.82 33.20 -10.41
C GLU A 150 10.63 32.45 -11.05
N ALA A 151 9.41 32.77 -10.62
CA ALA A 151 8.20 32.10 -11.11
C ALA A 151 8.01 32.21 -12.64
N GLU A 152 8.60 33.24 -13.25
CA GLU A 152 8.53 33.50 -14.70
C GLU A 152 9.53 32.66 -15.50
N GLU A 153 10.66 32.28 -14.90
CA GLU A 153 11.70 31.49 -15.55
C GLU A 153 11.31 30.02 -15.71
N LEU A 154 10.33 29.54 -14.93
CA LEU A 154 9.86 28.17 -15.01
C LEU A 154 9.32 27.88 -16.41
N PRO A 155 9.94 26.95 -17.17
CA PRO A 155 9.47 26.61 -18.50
C PRO A 155 8.05 26.06 -18.45
N LYS A 156 7.09 26.82 -19.01
CA LYS A 156 5.71 26.38 -19.16
C LYS A 156 5.62 25.41 -20.33
N TYR A 157 5.87 24.13 -20.06
CA TYR A 157 5.64 23.09 -21.06
C TYR A 157 4.12 22.91 -21.27
N LYS A 158 3.65 23.26 -22.47
CA LYS A 158 2.29 22.88 -22.91
C LYS A 158 2.32 21.38 -23.21
N LEU A 159 1.99 20.56 -22.21
CA LEU A 159 1.82 19.12 -22.43
C LEU A 159 0.54 18.91 -23.25
N THR A 160 0.70 18.35 -24.44
CA THR A 160 -0.44 17.87 -25.23
C THR A 160 -0.98 16.57 -24.61
N GLU A 161 -2.23 16.21 -24.90
CA GLU A 161 -2.82 14.95 -24.41
C GLU A 161 -2.00 13.73 -24.87
N GLU A 162 -1.48 13.75 -26.10
CA GLU A 162 -0.62 12.69 -26.63
C GLU A 162 0.70 12.56 -25.86
N ASP A 163 1.35 13.68 -25.53
CA ASP A 163 2.57 13.67 -24.74
C ASP A 163 2.30 13.18 -23.31
N GLY A 164 1.16 13.58 -22.73
CA GLY A 164 0.69 13.07 -21.45
C GLY A 164 0.53 11.54 -21.46
N GLU A 165 -0.09 10.99 -22.49
CA GLU A 165 -0.21 9.53 -22.65
C GLU A 165 1.14 8.83 -22.81
N ARG A 166 2.06 9.43 -23.59
CA ARG A 166 3.41 8.87 -23.81
C ARG A 166 4.19 8.84 -22.50
N LEU A 167 4.22 9.97 -21.77
CA LEU A 167 4.87 10.08 -20.47
C LEU A 167 4.28 9.12 -19.43
N ALA A 168 2.95 8.98 -19.37
CA ALA A 168 2.29 8.04 -18.46
C ALA A 168 2.67 6.58 -18.77
N LYS A 169 2.74 6.20 -20.06
CA LYS A 169 3.18 4.86 -20.51
C LYS A 169 4.66 4.63 -20.18
N GLU A 170 5.52 5.62 -20.35
CA GLU A 170 6.95 5.53 -20.00
C GLU A 170 7.19 5.42 -18.50
N TYR A 171 6.54 6.28 -17.71
CA TYR A 171 6.58 6.20 -16.25
C TYR A 171 6.11 4.83 -15.75
N SER A 172 5.02 4.31 -16.30
CA SER A 172 4.54 2.96 -15.99
C SER A 172 5.57 1.88 -16.32
N LYS A 173 6.32 2.00 -17.43
CA LYS A 173 7.40 1.07 -17.77
C LYS A 173 8.56 1.14 -16.76
N VAL A 174 8.98 2.34 -16.37
CA VAL A 174 10.05 2.55 -15.38
C VAL A 174 9.66 1.95 -14.04
N LEU A 175 8.47 2.29 -13.55
CA LEU A 175 7.95 1.76 -12.29
C LEU A 175 7.89 0.23 -12.28
N MET A 176 7.49 -0.38 -13.41
CA MET A 176 7.47 -1.83 -13.54
C MET A 176 8.86 -2.46 -13.60
N ARG A 177 9.89 -1.76 -14.09
CA ARG A 177 11.28 -2.21 -14.03
C ARG A 177 11.79 -2.19 -12.60
N GLU A 178 11.67 -1.06 -11.91
CA GLU A 178 12.08 -0.91 -10.51
C GLU A 178 11.41 -1.94 -9.61
N HIS A 179 10.11 -2.15 -9.79
CA HIS A 179 9.36 -3.14 -9.02
C HIS A 179 9.83 -4.57 -9.31
N ARG A 180 10.23 -4.91 -10.55
CA ARG A 180 10.81 -6.22 -10.87
C ARG A 180 12.19 -6.38 -10.22
N GLU A 181 13.03 -5.36 -10.26
CA GLU A 181 14.35 -5.34 -9.63
C GLU A 181 14.24 -5.51 -8.11
N ARG A 182 13.33 -4.75 -7.48
CA ARG A 182 13.03 -4.88 -6.05
C ARG A 182 12.57 -6.30 -5.69
N ARG A 183 11.64 -6.88 -6.47
CA ARG A 183 11.21 -8.27 -6.25
C ARG A 183 12.36 -9.26 -6.41
N ALA A 184 13.23 -9.08 -7.39
CA ALA A 184 14.40 -9.93 -7.58
C ALA A 184 15.36 -9.84 -6.37
N ALA A 185 15.61 -8.64 -5.86
CA ALA A 185 16.44 -8.43 -4.66
C ALA A 185 15.81 -9.05 -3.40
N GLU A 186 14.52 -8.81 -3.16
CA GLU A 186 13.79 -9.37 -2.01
C GLU A 186 13.75 -10.90 -2.08
N THR A 187 13.48 -11.49 -3.25
CA THR A 187 13.47 -12.95 -3.43
C THR A 187 14.86 -13.56 -3.23
N ALA A 188 15.92 -12.90 -3.72
CA ALA A 188 17.29 -13.31 -3.47
C ALA A 188 17.62 -13.32 -1.96
N LEU A 189 17.28 -12.25 -1.24
CA LEU A 189 17.46 -12.16 0.22
C LEU A 189 16.70 -13.26 0.97
N LEU A 190 15.45 -13.54 0.57
CA LEU A 190 14.66 -14.61 1.17
C LEU A 190 15.26 -16.00 0.91
N ASN A 191 15.79 -16.23 -0.30
CA ASN A 191 16.46 -17.50 -0.63
C ASN A 191 17.76 -17.67 0.17
N LEU A 192 18.57 -16.61 0.30
CA LEU A 192 19.78 -16.61 1.13
C LEU A 192 19.45 -16.87 2.61
N LYS A 193 18.37 -16.27 3.13
CA LYS A 193 17.90 -16.53 4.49
C LYS A 193 17.52 -18.01 4.67
N LYS A 194 16.80 -18.60 3.71
CA LYS A 194 16.41 -20.02 3.74
C LYS A 194 17.64 -20.93 3.70
N SER A 195 18.57 -20.69 2.79
CA SER A 195 19.80 -21.48 2.70
C SER A 195 20.67 -21.36 3.97
N ALA A 196 20.71 -20.17 4.58
CA ALA A 196 21.40 -19.96 5.84
C ALA A 196 20.76 -20.78 6.97
N ILE A 197 19.42 -20.79 7.09
CA ILE A 197 18.70 -21.62 8.06
C ILE A 197 18.95 -23.11 7.79
N GLU A 198 18.94 -23.53 6.52
CA GLU A 198 19.21 -24.92 6.15
C GLU A 198 20.66 -25.36 6.43
N ALA A 199 21.62 -24.43 6.46
CA ALA A 199 23.01 -24.71 6.81
C ALA A 199 23.26 -24.82 8.33
N LEU A 200 22.33 -24.36 9.18
CA LEU A 200 22.50 -24.44 10.64
C LEU A 200 22.41 -25.89 11.15
N PRO A 201 22.98 -26.22 12.32
CA PRO A 201 22.70 -27.48 13.02
C PRO A 201 21.23 -27.62 13.43
N GLU A 202 20.69 -28.85 13.47
CA GLU A 202 19.26 -29.13 13.70
C GLU A 202 18.67 -28.45 14.94
N ASN A 203 19.44 -28.39 16.04
CA ASN A 203 19.02 -27.71 17.27
C ASN A 203 18.78 -26.21 17.05
N LEU A 204 19.65 -25.55 16.28
CA LEU A 204 19.55 -24.13 15.97
C LEU A 204 18.56 -23.85 14.84
N LYS A 205 18.33 -24.78 13.91
CA LYS A 205 17.27 -24.67 12.89
C LYS A 205 15.90 -24.49 13.53
N LYS A 206 15.60 -25.29 14.56
CA LYS A 206 14.32 -25.23 15.28
C LYS A 206 14.13 -23.85 15.92
N ALA A 207 15.14 -23.35 16.63
CA ALA A 207 15.11 -22.02 17.23
C ALA A 207 14.98 -20.89 16.18
N ALA A 208 15.62 -21.02 15.02
CA ALA A 208 15.56 -20.01 13.96
C ALA A 208 14.21 -19.94 13.22
N LEU A 209 13.42 -21.01 13.25
CA LEU A 209 12.09 -21.06 12.63
C LEU A 209 11.00 -20.45 13.52
N GLU A 210 11.24 -20.33 14.82
CA GLU A 210 10.30 -19.70 15.76
C GLU A 210 10.29 -18.18 15.57
N PRO A 211 9.12 -17.56 15.31
CA PRO A 211 9.01 -16.11 15.22
C PRO A 211 9.33 -15.45 16.57
N ASP A 212 10.34 -14.59 16.59
CA ASP A 212 10.62 -13.75 17.75
C ASP A 212 9.57 -12.64 17.85
N LEU A 213 8.73 -12.72 18.88
CA LEU A 213 7.70 -11.73 19.20
C LEU A 213 8.15 -10.76 20.29
N THR A 214 9.40 -10.80 20.71
CA THR A 214 9.92 -9.83 21.68
C THR A 214 9.95 -8.43 21.04
N PRO A 215 9.37 -7.42 21.70
CA PRO A 215 9.43 -6.06 21.18
C PRO A 215 10.88 -5.58 21.17
N PHE A 216 11.24 -4.77 20.18
CA PHE A 216 12.56 -4.15 20.14
C PHE A 216 12.78 -3.29 21.39
N PRO A 217 13.99 -3.31 21.98
CA PRO A 217 14.29 -2.49 23.14
C PRO A 217 14.18 -1.01 22.77
N ALA A 218 13.57 -0.21 23.65
CA ALA A 218 13.36 1.22 23.44
C ALA A 218 14.67 2.01 23.21
N ASN A 219 15.81 1.44 23.60
CA ASN A 219 17.13 2.05 23.46
C ASN A 219 17.76 1.82 22.07
N ARG A 220 17.10 1.08 21.16
CA ARG A 220 17.61 0.84 19.81
C ARG A 220 17.46 2.10 18.94
N GLY A 221 18.45 2.97 18.99
CA GLY A 221 18.58 4.10 18.08
C GLY A 221 19.02 3.68 16.67
N MET A 222 18.87 4.60 15.71
CA MET A 222 19.54 4.48 14.42
C MET A 222 21.06 4.47 14.65
N ALA A 223 21.79 3.65 13.90
CA ALA A 223 23.25 3.66 13.96
C ALA A 223 23.76 5.02 13.45
N THR A 224 24.27 5.85 14.35
CA THR A 224 24.90 7.13 14.03
C THR A 224 26.42 6.95 13.95
N LEU A 225 27.07 7.75 13.10
CA LEU A 225 28.55 7.78 13.02
C LEU A 225 29.17 8.22 14.34
N THR A 226 28.48 9.09 15.07
CA THR A 226 28.85 9.55 16.40
C THR A 226 28.28 8.60 17.46
N PRO A 227 29.08 8.16 18.45
CA PRO A 227 28.55 7.39 19.56
C PRO A 227 27.51 8.22 20.37
N PRO A 228 26.54 7.57 21.03
CA PRO A 228 25.58 8.26 21.88
C PRO A 228 26.27 8.99 23.04
N ILE A 229 25.77 10.17 23.40
CA ILE A 229 26.22 10.90 24.59
C ILE A 229 25.86 10.06 25.83
N GLU A 230 26.86 9.77 26.65
CA GLU A 230 26.69 9.00 27.89
C GLU A 230 25.64 9.64 28.81
N GLY A 231 24.72 8.83 29.33
CA GLY A 231 23.64 9.26 30.22
C GLY A 231 22.53 10.11 29.58
N TYR A 232 22.62 10.49 28.30
CA TYR A 232 21.55 11.26 27.64
C TYR A 232 20.26 10.45 27.52
N LEU A 233 20.37 9.19 27.08
CA LEU A 233 19.22 8.29 26.95
C LEU A 233 18.54 8.05 28.30
N GLU A 234 19.31 7.89 29.37
CA GLU A 234 18.78 7.72 30.74
C GLU A 234 17.98 8.95 31.17
N LYS A 235 18.50 10.16 30.92
CA LYS A 235 17.79 11.41 31.20
C LYS A 235 16.47 11.52 30.43
N VAL A 236 16.45 11.12 29.16
CA VAL A 236 15.23 11.12 28.32
C VAL A 236 14.22 10.09 28.84
N MET A 237 14.67 8.88 29.16
CA MET A 237 13.81 7.84 29.73
C MET A 237 13.23 8.26 31.09
N ASP A 238 14.02 8.89 31.94
CA ASP A 238 13.57 9.36 33.24
C ASP A 238 12.61 10.55 33.12
N ALA A 239 12.82 11.45 32.16
CA ALA A 239 11.85 12.50 31.84
C ALA A 239 10.52 11.91 31.35
N ALA A 240 10.57 10.90 30.47
CA ALA A 240 9.37 10.21 29.98
C ALA A 240 8.64 9.44 31.10
N LYS A 241 9.37 8.79 32.01
CA LYS A 241 8.78 8.15 33.20
C LYS A 241 8.12 9.18 34.12
N LYS A 242 8.77 10.33 34.34
CA LYS A 242 8.24 11.44 35.16
C LYS A 242 6.99 12.09 34.55
N SER A 243 6.92 12.21 33.23
CA SER A 243 5.72 12.75 32.57
C SER A 243 4.59 11.72 32.51
N SER A 244 4.89 10.43 32.24
CA SER A 244 3.87 9.38 32.15
C SER A 244 3.14 9.09 33.46
N SER A 245 3.79 9.32 34.60
CA SER A 245 3.18 9.14 35.93
C SER A 245 2.36 10.34 36.38
N LYS A 246 2.52 11.51 35.75
CA LYS A 246 1.68 12.67 36.02
C LYS A 246 0.44 12.63 35.15
N GLU A 247 -0.71 12.58 35.83
CA GLU A 247 -1.96 13.19 35.37
C GLU A 247 -2.84 12.35 34.43
N LYS A 248 -3.43 11.28 34.98
CA LYS A 248 -4.88 11.13 34.79
C LYS A 248 -5.56 12.05 35.80
N LEU A 249 -5.74 13.32 35.43
CA LEU A 249 -6.76 14.18 36.01
C LEU A 249 -8.09 13.40 35.91
N ARG A 250 -8.60 12.97 37.05
CA ARG A 250 -9.99 12.55 37.23
C ARG A 250 -10.76 13.74 37.78
#